data_AF-A0A8C9DUC8-F1
#
_entry.id   AF-A0A8C9DUC8-F1
#
_cell.length_a   1.000
_cell.length_b   1.000
_cell.length_c   1.000
_cell.angle_alpha   90.00
_cell.angle_beta   90.00
_cell.angle_gamma   90.00
#
_symmetry.space_group_name_H-M   'P 1'
#
loop_
_entity.id
_entity.type
_entity.pdbx_description
1 polymer ?
#
loop_
_entity_poly.entity_id
_entity_poly.type
_entity_poly.pdbx_seq_one_letter_code
_entity_poly.pdbx_strand_id
1 'polypeptide(L)'
;GRPLEALWVSYIILIIIIIIVVEKLYGDFLSWNLEETLAQFPLPPGKVATFTINIKVKLDFSCQENLLQDLSDDGISVSGFPLSSPFRQVVRPRVESKPVNPPESSKAGDFSHVKTLEAILNFKYSGGPGHIEGYYRNLSLGLHVEVEPSVFFTRVSTLPATSTRQCHLLLDVFNSTEHELTVSARSNEALVLHAGECQRMAIQVDKFSVESFPESPGEKGQFANPKQLEEERQEARGLEISSKLDIHWRIISFLCGEASVEGLLNQLVLEHLQLAPLQWDVLVDGQLCDREEAAACQVGDPVCLEVRLTNRSPCSVGPFALTVVPFQDHQNGVHNYNLHDTISFVGSSTFYLDAVQPSGQSACLGALLFLYTGDFFLHIRFHEDSTSKELPPSWFCLPSVHVRALEA
;
A
#
# COMPACT_ATOMS: atom_id res chain seq x y z
N GLY A 1 -33.77 -67.27 -26.97
CA GLY A 1 -33.72 -66.13 -27.90
C GLY A 1 -34.25 -64.91 -27.18
N ARG A 2 -33.46 -63.83 -27.25
CA ARG A 2 -33.54 -62.51 -26.58
C ARG A 2 -33.10 -62.49 -25.11
N PRO A 3 -31.89 -61.96 -24.80
CA PRO A 3 -31.58 -61.49 -23.46
C PRO A 3 -32.44 -60.24 -23.17
N LEU A 4 -32.80 -60.03 -21.90
CA LEU A 4 -33.33 -58.75 -21.46
C LEU A 4 -32.27 -57.70 -21.80
N GLU A 5 -32.55 -56.87 -22.80
CA GLU A 5 -31.84 -55.62 -22.99
C GLU A 5 -32.08 -54.78 -21.73
N ALA A 6 -31.03 -54.65 -20.91
CA ALA A 6 -30.97 -53.62 -19.90
C ALA A 6 -31.07 -52.28 -20.63
N LEU A 7 -32.28 -51.73 -20.67
CA LEU A 7 -32.52 -50.34 -21.01
C LEU A 7 -31.67 -49.50 -20.08
N TRP A 8 -30.51 -49.05 -20.56
CA TRP A 8 -29.76 -47.96 -19.96
C TRP A 8 -30.60 -46.70 -20.14
N VAL A 9 -31.57 -46.52 -19.25
CA VAL A 9 -32.32 -45.27 -19.15
C VAL A 9 -31.33 -44.25 -18.57
N SER A 10 -30.80 -43.38 -19.41
CA SER A 10 -30.00 -42.23 -18.98
C SER A 10 -30.82 -41.41 -17.98
N TYR A 11 -30.47 -41.49 -16.70
CA TYR A 11 -31.17 -40.76 -15.64
C TYR A 11 -30.76 -39.29 -15.67
N ILE A 12 -31.57 -38.42 -16.26
CA ILE A 12 -31.35 -36.98 -16.12
C ILE A 12 -31.80 -36.61 -14.70
N ILE A 13 -30.85 -36.33 -13.81
CA ILE A 13 -31.14 -35.75 -12.50
C ILE A 13 -31.13 -34.23 -12.67
N LEU A 14 -32.30 -33.61 -12.56
CA LEU A 14 -32.43 -32.15 -12.55
C LEU A 14 -32.23 -31.65 -11.12
N ILE A 15 -31.15 -30.91 -10.88
CA ILE A 15 -30.91 -30.20 -9.62
C ILE A 15 -31.23 -28.73 -9.79
N ILE A 16 -32.19 -28.22 -9.00
CA ILE A 16 -32.48 -26.78 -8.89
C ILE A 16 -32.04 -26.33 -7.50
N ILE A 17 -31.10 -25.39 -7.44
CA ILE A 17 -30.58 -24.81 -6.19
C ILE A 17 -31.19 -23.41 -6.01
N ILE A 18 -31.79 -23.17 -4.85
CA ILE A 18 -32.30 -21.85 -4.46
C ILE A 18 -31.66 -21.47 -3.12
N ILE A 19 -30.90 -20.37 -3.11
CA ILE A 19 -30.27 -19.83 -1.90
C ILE A 19 -31.08 -18.63 -1.41
N ILE A 20 -31.40 -18.62 -0.13
CA ILE A 20 -32.00 -17.48 0.57
C ILE A 20 -31.00 -17.03 1.64
N VAL A 21 -30.52 -15.80 1.52
CA VAL A 21 -29.62 -15.16 2.49
C VAL A 21 -30.46 -14.29 3.41
N VAL A 22 -30.33 -14.48 4.72
CA VAL A 22 -31.18 -13.83 5.73
C VAL A 22 -30.58 -12.49 6.19
N GLU A 23 -29.31 -12.22 5.91
CA GLU A 23 -28.62 -11.01 6.36
C GLU A 23 -28.14 -10.09 5.21
N LYS A 24 -28.22 -8.77 5.43
CA LYS A 24 -27.80 -7.73 4.48
C LYS A 24 -26.28 -7.57 4.50
N LEU A 25 -25.56 -8.54 3.94
CA LEU A 25 -24.18 -8.32 3.56
C LEU A 25 -24.16 -7.78 2.11
N TYR A 26 -23.51 -6.64 1.88
CA TYR A 26 -23.40 -5.99 0.55
C TYR A 26 -22.33 -6.70 -0.30
N GLY A 27 -22.71 -7.45 -1.34
CA GLY A 27 -21.80 -8.15 -2.28
C GLY A 27 -22.17 -9.61 -2.61
N ASP A 28 -21.48 -10.21 -3.59
CA ASP A 28 -21.63 -11.63 -3.97
C ASP A 28 -20.79 -12.53 -3.03
N PHE A 29 -21.30 -12.81 -1.82
CA PHE A 29 -20.58 -13.57 -0.78
C PHE A 29 -20.46 -15.07 -1.05
N LEU A 30 -21.44 -15.64 -1.75
CA LEU A 30 -21.47 -17.05 -2.10
C LEU A 30 -21.42 -17.17 -3.61
N SER A 31 -20.52 -18.02 -4.10
CA SER A 31 -20.44 -18.36 -5.52
C SER A 31 -20.33 -19.87 -5.68
N TRP A 32 -20.99 -20.40 -6.70
CA TRP A 32 -20.98 -21.83 -7.00
C TRP A 32 -21.02 -22.04 -8.51
N ASN A 33 -20.46 -23.16 -8.96
CA ASN A 33 -20.59 -23.62 -10.34
C ASN A 33 -21.34 -24.96 -10.34
N LEU A 34 -22.52 -24.97 -10.98
CA LEU A 34 -23.36 -26.16 -11.04
C LEU A 34 -22.95 -27.09 -12.20
N GLU A 35 -22.19 -26.62 -13.19
CA GLU A 35 -21.79 -27.43 -14.36
C GLU A 35 -20.97 -28.66 -13.96
N GLU A 36 -19.96 -28.47 -13.10
CA GLU A 36 -19.13 -29.57 -12.58
C GLU A 36 -19.95 -30.57 -11.76
N THR A 37 -20.96 -30.07 -11.05
CA THR A 37 -21.86 -30.92 -10.26
C THR A 37 -22.81 -31.69 -11.18
N LEU A 38 -23.38 -31.04 -12.19
CA LEU A 38 -24.27 -31.67 -13.17
C LEU A 38 -23.55 -32.70 -14.04
N ALA A 39 -22.27 -32.49 -14.35
CA ALA A 39 -21.44 -33.45 -15.08
C ALA A 39 -21.24 -34.77 -14.33
N GLN A 40 -21.48 -34.81 -13.01
CA GLN A 40 -21.42 -36.04 -12.20
C GLN A 40 -22.69 -36.89 -12.32
N PHE A 41 -23.72 -36.42 -13.03
CA PHE A 41 -24.99 -37.12 -13.23
C PHE A 41 -25.09 -37.76 -14.62
N PRO A 42 -25.77 -38.92 -14.78
CA PRO A 42 -26.46 -39.71 -13.76
C PRO A 42 -25.53 -40.33 -12.72
N LEU A 43 -25.85 -40.18 -11.43
CA LEU A 43 -25.10 -40.83 -10.35
C LEU A 43 -25.39 -42.33 -10.33
N PRO A 44 -24.37 -43.21 -10.46
CA PRO A 44 -24.54 -44.65 -10.28
C PRO A 44 -24.88 -45.01 -8.82
N PRO A 45 -25.50 -46.17 -8.57
CA PRO A 45 -25.75 -46.65 -7.21
C PRO A 45 -24.46 -46.70 -6.38
N GLY A 46 -24.51 -46.13 -5.17
CA GLY A 46 -23.37 -46.09 -4.24
C GLY A 46 -22.29 -45.04 -4.56
N LYS A 47 -22.50 -44.17 -5.56
CA LYS A 47 -21.61 -43.04 -5.86
C LYS A 47 -22.11 -41.75 -5.21
N VAL A 48 -21.18 -40.82 -4.95
CA VAL A 48 -21.41 -39.52 -4.32
C VAL A 48 -21.21 -38.43 -5.37
N ALA A 49 -22.08 -37.41 -5.38
CA ALA A 49 -21.80 -36.16 -6.08
C ALA A 49 -21.32 -35.10 -5.09
N THR A 50 -20.37 -34.29 -5.54
CA THR A 50 -19.80 -33.17 -4.79
C THR A 50 -20.30 -31.85 -5.40
N PHE A 51 -20.79 -30.97 -4.54
CA PHE A 51 -21.17 -29.60 -4.87
C PHE A 51 -20.28 -28.65 -4.06
N THR A 52 -19.56 -27.76 -4.75
CA THR A 52 -18.62 -26.83 -4.12
C THR A 52 -19.25 -25.45 -4.00
N ILE A 53 -19.20 -24.89 -2.80
CA ILE A 53 -19.63 -23.53 -2.48
C ILE A 53 -18.39 -22.74 -2.11
N ASN A 54 -18.14 -21.65 -2.82
CA ASN A 54 -17.06 -20.72 -2.52
C ASN A 54 -17.61 -19.54 -1.73
N ILE A 55 -16.99 -19.27 -0.58
CA ILE A 55 -17.33 -18.14 0.29
C ILE A 55 -16.28 -17.05 0.07
N LYS A 56 -16.72 -15.85 -0.28
CA LYS A 56 -15.87 -14.66 -0.48
C LYS A 56 -16.35 -13.56 0.45
N VAL A 57 -15.47 -13.00 1.27
CA VAL A 57 -15.84 -11.98 2.27
C VAL A 57 -14.87 -10.81 2.19
N LYS A 58 -15.40 -9.58 2.16
CA LYS A 58 -14.62 -8.35 2.39
C LYS A 58 -14.72 -7.99 3.88
N LEU A 59 -13.58 -8.01 4.56
CA LEU A 59 -13.44 -7.62 5.96
C LEU A 59 -12.60 -6.35 6.07
N ASP A 60 -12.66 -5.73 7.24
CA ASP A 60 -11.77 -4.65 7.61
C ASP A 60 -10.52 -5.23 8.26
N PHE A 61 -9.35 -4.86 7.73
CA PHE A 61 -8.04 -5.32 8.21
C PHE A 61 -7.39 -4.30 9.16
N SER A 62 -8.06 -3.17 9.43
CA SER A 62 -7.59 -2.18 10.40
C SER A 62 -7.77 -2.69 11.83
N CYS A 63 -6.68 -2.66 12.60
CA CYS A 63 -6.73 -3.04 14.01
C CYS A 63 -7.30 -1.87 14.84
N GLN A 64 -8.39 -2.11 15.57
CA GLN A 64 -8.86 -1.17 16.59
C GLN A 64 -8.05 -1.36 17.88
N GLU A 65 -7.76 -0.25 18.59
CA GLU A 65 -6.85 -0.19 19.75
C GLU A 65 -7.11 -1.25 20.84
N ASN A 66 -8.33 -1.77 20.95
CA ASN A 66 -8.71 -2.79 21.94
C ASN A 66 -7.97 -4.13 21.77
N LEU A 67 -7.55 -4.51 20.56
CA LEU A 67 -6.77 -5.74 20.32
C LEU A 67 -5.30 -5.60 20.78
N LEU A 68 -4.81 -4.37 20.95
CA LEU A 68 -3.44 -4.10 21.41
C LEU A 68 -3.30 -4.20 22.93
N GLN A 69 -4.42 -4.24 23.67
CA GLN A 69 -4.39 -4.30 25.13
C GLN A 69 -3.84 -5.64 25.62
N ASP A 70 -4.17 -6.75 24.94
CA ASP A 70 -3.64 -8.08 25.26
C ASP A 70 -2.15 -8.25 24.88
N LEU A 71 -1.66 -7.53 23.86
CA LEU A 71 -0.23 -7.51 23.51
C LEU A 71 0.62 -6.68 24.50
N SER A 72 -0.03 -5.85 25.33
CA SER A 72 0.66 -5.02 26.32
C SER A 72 0.92 -5.72 27.66
N ASP A 73 0.31 -6.89 27.89
CA ASP A 73 0.37 -7.61 29.17
C ASP A 73 1.57 -8.57 29.26
N ASP A 74 2.17 -8.95 28.12
CA ASP A 74 3.45 -9.68 28.07
C ASP A 74 4.65 -8.73 28.16
N GLY A 75 4.81 -8.07 29.31
CA GLY A 75 6.09 -7.71 29.98
C GLY A 75 7.32 -7.20 29.20
N ILE A 76 7.24 -6.90 27.91
CA ILE A 76 8.33 -6.46 27.04
C ILE A 76 7.90 -5.12 26.47
N SER A 77 8.06 -4.10 27.29
CA SER A 77 8.12 -2.73 26.82
C SER A 77 9.23 -2.61 25.78
N VAL A 78 8.89 -2.63 24.49
CA VAL A 78 9.75 -2.06 23.44
C VAL A 78 9.52 -0.55 23.42
N SER A 79 9.89 0.08 24.54
CA SER A 79 10.19 1.51 24.60
C SER A 79 11.71 1.64 24.48
N GLY A 80 12.18 1.97 23.29
CA GLY A 80 13.61 2.11 23.05
C GLY A 80 13.91 3.05 21.90
N PHE A 81 13.62 4.34 22.07
CA PHE A 81 14.59 5.43 21.87
C PHE A 81 14.03 6.72 22.51
N PRO A 82 14.65 7.24 23.59
CA PRO A 82 14.30 8.54 24.15
C PRO A 82 15.02 9.64 23.36
N LEU A 83 14.26 10.47 22.65
CA LEU A 83 14.77 11.78 22.26
C LEU A 83 14.79 12.67 23.51
N SER A 84 16.00 12.92 23.99
CA SER A 84 16.30 13.90 25.03
C SER A 84 15.85 15.30 24.60
N SER A 85 14.84 15.84 25.29
CA SER A 85 14.59 17.28 25.35
C SER A 85 15.04 17.79 26.72
N PRO A 86 15.98 18.76 26.81
CA PRO A 86 16.32 19.39 28.08
C PRO A 86 15.22 20.40 28.43
N PHE A 87 14.94 20.56 29.73
CA PHE A 87 13.98 21.49 30.35
C PHE A 87 12.56 20.97 30.64
N ARG A 88 12.38 20.30 31.78
CA ARG A 88 11.80 20.92 33.01
C ARG A 88 11.80 19.92 34.16
N GLN A 89 12.04 20.45 35.35
CA GLN A 89 12.24 19.73 36.61
C GLN A 89 10.97 19.00 37.10
N VAL A 90 11.19 17.75 37.56
CA VAL A 90 10.74 17.17 38.84
C VAL A 90 9.47 17.76 39.48
N VAL A 91 8.42 16.94 39.64
CA VAL A 91 7.83 16.52 40.93
C VAL A 91 6.89 15.32 40.68
N ARG A 92 7.17 14.16 41.27
CA ARG A 92 6.17 13.10 41.52
C ARG A 92 5.42 13.43 42.81
N PRO A 93 4.11 13.14 42.89
CA PRO A 93 3.54 12.66 44.14
C PRO A 93 2.95 11.25 44.02
N ARG A 94 2.85 10.64 45.20
CA ARG A 94 2.70 9.23 45.52
C ARG A 94 1.22 8.81 45.60
N VAL A 95 1.00 7.52 45.37
CA VAL A 95 -0.23 6.72 45.54
C VAL A 95 -1.07 7.11 46.75
N GLU A 96 -2.39 7.20 46.56
CA GLU A 96 -3.38 6.91 47.60
C GLU A 96 -4.59 6.16 47.02
N SER A 97 -4.88 5.02 47.64
CA SER A 97 -5.98 4.09 47.37
C SER A 97 -7.24 4.47 48.14
N LYS A 98 -8.43 4.47 47.50
CA LYS A 98 -9.73 4.19 48.15
C LYS A 98 -10.81 3.79 47.13
N PRO A 99 -11.81 2.98 47.53
CA PRO A 99 -12.68 2.23 46.62
C PRO A 99 -13.93 3.04 46.24
N VAL A 100 -14.40 2.91 45.00
CA VAL A 100 -15.67 3.49 44.55
C VAL A 100 -16.42 2.44 43.72
N ASN A 101 -17.57 2.04 44.26
CA ASN A 101 -18.85 1.54 43.69
C ASN A 101 -18.90 0.83 42.32
N PRO A 102 -19.83 -0.14 42.16
CA PRO A 102 -19.94 -0.94 40.95
C PRO A 102 -20.36 -0.06 39.75
N PRO A 103 -19.80 -0.27 38.55
CA PRO A 103 -20.22 0.48 37.38
C PRO A 103 -21.62 0.01 36.96
N GLU A 104 -22.52 0.98 36.86
CA GLU A 104 -23.78 0.87 36.13
C GLU A 104 -23.51 0.41 34.70
N SER A 105 -24.45 -0.40 34.20
CA SER A 105 -24.54 -0.98 32.87
C SER A 105 -24.07 -0.03 31.76
N SER A 106 -22.78 -0.10 31.44
CA SER A 106 -22.24 0.38 30.19
C SER A 106 -22.47 -0.74 29.20
N LYS A 107 -23.31 -0.52 28.19
CA LYS A 107 -23.41 -1.41 27.04
C LYS A 107 -22.02 -1.47 26.41
N ALA A 108 -21.27 -2.52 26.75
CA ALA A 108 -20.14 -2.97 25.97
C ALA A 108 -20.70 -3.25 24.58
N GLY A 109 -20.40 -2.37 23.62
CA GLY A 109 -20.48 -2.73 22.23
C GLY A 109 -19.39 -3.77 22.01
N ASP A 110 -19.75 -5.05 22.13
CA ASP A 110 -18.97 -6.14 21.57
C ASP A 110 -18.92 -5.91 20.05
N PHE A 111 -17.94 -5.16 19.59
CA PHE A 111 -17.60 -5.12 18.17
C PHE A 111 -16.71 -6.32 17.89
N SER A 112 -17.33 -7.50 17.85
CA SER A 112 -16.66 -8.69 17.35
C SER A 112 -16.30 -8.44 15.87
N HIS A 113 -15.01 -8.48 15.52
CA HIS A 113 -14.57 -8.48 14.10
C HIS A 113 -15.08 -9.72 13.34
N VAL A 114 -15.65 -10.68 14.08
CA VAL A 114 -16.40 -11.83 13.60
C VAL A 114 -17.66 -11.38 12.88
N LYS A 115 -17.74 -11.66 11.59
CA LYS A 115 -18.99 -11.57 10.82
C LYS A 115 -19.63 -12.94 10.73
N THR A 116 -20.87 -13.05 11.14
CA THR A 116 -21.70 -14.25 10.96
C THR A 116 -22.39 -14.20 9.61
N LEU A 117 -22.46 -15.33 8.92
CA LEU A 117 -23.24 -15.53 7.71
C LEU A 117 -24.19 -16.70 7.95
N GLU A 118 -25.49 -16.42 7.86
CA GLU A 118 -26.53 -17.43 7.87
C GLU A 118 -27.20 -17.54 6.50
N ALA A 119 -27.19 -18.75 5.94
CA ALA A 119 -27.81 -19.05 4.66
C ALA A 119 -28.57 -20.38 4.72
N ILE A 120 -29.63 -20.49 3.92
CA ILE A 120 -30.33 -21.76 3.72
C ILE A 120 -30.21 -22.15 2.25
N LEU A 121 -29.58 -23.30 2.02
CA LEU A 121 -29.40 -23.91 0.71
C LEU A 121 -30.53 -24.90 0.46
N ASN A 122 -31.37 -24.65 -0.54
CA ASN A 122 -32.44 -25.56 -0.91
C ASN A 122 -32.05 -26.34 -2.17
N PHE A 123 -31.97 -27.65 -2.04
CA PHE A 123 -31.68 -28.59 -3.12
C PHE A 123 -32.97 -29.30 -3.53
N LYS A 124 -33.40 -29.08 -4.77
CA LYS A 124 -34.43 -29.89 -5.41
C LYS A 124 -33.75 -30.86 -6.35
N TYR A 125 -34.00 -32.15 -6.18
CA TYR A 125 -33.48 -33.17 -7.09
C TYR A 125 -34.55 -34.20 -7.43
N SER A 126 -34.53 -34.69 -8.66
CA SER A 126 -35.46 -35.70 -9.16
C SER A 126 -34.71 -36.71 -10.01
N GLY A 127 -35.18 -37.96 -10.07
CA GLY A 127 -34.57 -38.99 -10.91
C GLY A 127 -35.48 -40.20 -11.06
N GLY A 128 -35.21 -41.04 -12.06
CA GLY A 128 -35.94 -42.28 -12.31
C GLY A 128 -37.43 -42.06 -12.64
N PRO A 129 -38.30 -43.05 -12.39
CA PRO A 129 -39.74 -42.97 -12.67
C PRO A 129 -40.43 -41.76 -12.01
N GLY A 130 -39.98 -41.39 -10.80
CA GLY A 130 -40.50 -40.22 -10.08
C GLY A 130 -40.29 -38.91 -10.84
N HIS A 131 -39.15 -38.72 -11.54
CA HIS A 131 -38.93 -37.53 -12.37
C HIS A 131 -39.92 -37.47 -13.54
N ILE A 132 -40.17 -38.61 -14.20
CA ILE A 132 -41.10 -38.72 -15.33
C ILE A 132 -42.53 -38.38 -14.89
N GLU A 133 -42.89 -38.73 -13.66
CA GLU A 133 -44.18 -38.43 -13.02
C GLU A 133 -44.23 -37.02 -12.38
N GLY A 134 -43.17 -36.22 -12.48
CA GLY A 134 -43.10 -34.86 -11.94
C GLY A 134 -42.78 -34.77 -10.43
N TYR A 135 -42.45 -35.88 -9.79
CA TYR A 135 -42.00 -35.91 -8.40
C TYR A 135 -40.53 -35.50 -8.27
N TYR A 136 -40.25 -34.74 -7.21
CA TYR A 136 -38.92 -34.35 -6.80
C TYR A 136 -38.78 -34.49 -5.29
N ARG A 137 -37.54 -34.58 -4.84
CA ARG A 137 -37.18 -34.44 -3.43
C ARG A 137 -36.66 -33.04 -3.20
N ASN A 138 -36.99 -32.49 -2.04
CA ASN A 138 -36.50 -31.20 -1.58
C ASN A 138 -35.71 -31.42 -0.28
N LEU A 139 -34.52 -30.86 -0.21
CA LEU A 139 -33.64 -30.87 0.95
C LEU A 139 -33.24 -29.44 1.24
N SER A 140 -33.29 -29.03 2.51
CA SER A 140 -32.80 -27.74 2.97
C SER A 140 -31.62 -27.95 3.90
N LEU A 141 -30.52 -27.24 3.65
CA LEU A 141 -29.32 -27.25 4.48
C LEU A 141 -29.11 -25.83 5.02
N GLY A 142 -29.10 -25.69 6.35
CA GLY A 142 -28.68 -24.47 7.00
C GLY A 142 -27.14 -24.37 7.02
N LEU A 143 -26.63 -23.20 6.71
CA LEU A 143 -25.22 -22.86 6.71
C LEU A 143 -25.04 -21.67 7.65
N HIS A 144 -24.22 -21.86 8.69
CA HIS A 144 -23.82 -20.83 9.63
C HIS A 144 -22.30 -20.74 9.59
N VAL A 145 -21.77 -19.59 9.19
CA VAL A 145 -20.33 -19.38 8.97
C VAL A 145 -19.90 -18.14 9.71
N GLU A 146 -18.93 -18.28 10.60
CA GLU A 146 -18.25 -17.17 11.26
C GLU A 146 -16.97 -16.86 10.51
N VAL A 147 -16.73 -15.58 10.24
CA VAL A 147 -15.60 -15.13 9.43
C VAL A 147 -14.85 -14.03 10.18
N GLU A 148 -13.54 -14.24 10.33
CA GLU A 148 -12.63 -13.36 11.03
C GLU A 148 -11.44 -12.97 10.14
N PRO A 149 -10.89 -11.76 10.28
CA PRO A 149 -9.65 -11.39 9.59
C PRO A 149 -8.49 -12.24 10.07
N SER A 150 -7.75 -12.86 9.14
CA SER A 150 -6.54 -13.64 9.44
C SER A 150 -5.28 -12.77 9.61
N VAL A 151 -5.32 -11.55 9.07
CA VAL A 151 -4.23 -10.57 9.15
C VAL A 151 -4.82 -9.28 9.68
N PHE A 152 -4.06 -8.57 10.50
CA PHE A 152 -4.36 -7.18 10.83
C PHE A 152 -3.15 -6.31 10.54
N PHE A 153 -3.42 -5.08 10.16
CA PHE A 153 -2.41 -4.04 10.12
C PHE A 153 -2.61 -3.10 11.30
N THR A 154 -1.64 -3.10 12.21
CA THR A 154 -1.71 -2.37 13.48
C THR A 154 -1.18 -0.94 13.37
N ARG A 155 -0.28 -0.70 12.41
CA ARG A 155 0.30 0.61 12.15
C ARG A 155 0.73 0.74 10.70
N VAL A 156 0.63 1.98 10.19
CA VAL A 156 1.17 2.38 8.89
C VAL A 156 2.06 3.60 9.06
N SER A 157 3.20 3.63 8.37
CA SER A 157 4.08 4.80 8.28
C SER A 157 4.90 4.76 7.00
N THR A 158 5.64 5.82 6.69
CA THR A 158 6.49 5.86 5.49
C THR A 158 7.93 6.24 5.85
N LEU A 159 8.89 5.73 5.09
CA LEU A 159 10.29 6.16 5.12
C LEU A 159 10.71 6.63 3.72
N PRO A 160 11.52 7.70 3.62
CA PRO A 160 12.12 8.08 2.34
C PRO A 160 12.92 6.91 1.74
N ALA A 161 12.88 6.78 0.41
CA ALA A 161 13.81 5.93 -0.32
C ALA A 161 14.99 6.77 -0.82
N THR A 162 15.96 6.11 -1.46
CA THR A 162 17.11 6.78 -2.08
C THR A 162 16.68 7.64 -3.28
N SER A 163 15.67 7.20 -4.04
CA SER A 163 15.03 8.02 -5.07
C SER A 163 14.00 8.97 -4.48
N THR A 164 13.97 10.21 -4.97
CA THR A 164 12.96 11.22 -4.61
C THR A 164 11.55 10.83 -5.06
N ARG A 165 11.46 9.93 -6.06
CA ARG A 165 10.23 9.41 -6.67
C ARG A 165 9.70 8.17 -5.96
N GLN A 166 10.42 7.64 -4.97
CA GLN A 166 10.04 6.42 -4.25
C GLN A 166 10.02 6.65 -2.74
N CYS A 167 9.34 5.75 -2.03
CA CYS A 167 9.42 5.66 -0.58
C CYS A 167 9.13 4.22 -0.14
N HIS A 168 9.41 3.91 1.13
CA HIS A 168 9.04 2.64 1.75
C HIS A 168 7.78 2.84 2.58
N LEU A 169 6.71 2.14 2.23
CA LEU A 169 5.52 2.00 3.05
C LEU A 169 5.77 0.91 4.11
N LEU A 170 5.72 1.30 5.37
CA LEU A 170 5.91 0.41 6.51
C LEU A 170 4.56 -0.01 7.07
N LEU A 171 4.32 -1.31 7.14
CA LEU A 171 3.10 -1.90 7.71
C LEU A 171 3.49 -2.82 8.87
N ASP A 172 2.92 -2.59 10.04
CA ASP A 172 3.06 -3.52 11.17
C ASP A 172 1.98 -4.59 11.04
N VAL A 173 2.38 -5.78 10.57
CA VAL A 173 1.51 -6.89 10.17
C VAL A 173 1.39 -7.88 11.33
N PHE A 174 0.16 -8.13 11.78
CA PHE A 174 -0.16 -9.04 12.88
C PHE A 174 -0.91 -10.27 12.37
N ASN A 175 -0.46 -11.46 12.80
CA ASN A 175 -1.13 -12.73 12.54
C ASN A 175 -2.10 -13.06 13.68
N SER A 176 -3.39 -12.95 13.43
CA SER A 176 -4.46 -13.29 14.38
C SER A 176 -4.80 -14.78 14.43
N THR A 177 -4.15 -15.60 13.61
CA THR A 177 -4.45 -17.03 13.51
C THR A 177 -3.51 -17.87 14.38
N GLU A 178 -3.94 -19.09 14.70
CA GLU A 178 -3.10 -20.10 15.38
C GLU A 178 -2.09 -20.78 14.44
N HIS A 179 -2.10 -20.44 13.16
CA HIS A 179 -1.28 -21.09 12.13
C HIS A 179 -0.19 -20.16 11.62
N GLU A 180 0.83 -20.73 10.99
CA GLU A 180 1.82 -19.95 10.26
C GLU A 180 1.16 -19.26 9.06
N LEU A 181 1.40 -17.95 8.95
CA LEU A 181 0.83 -17.10 7.93
C LEU A 181 1.93 -16.44 7.13
N THR A 182 1.84 -16.52 5.80
CA THR A 182 2.77 -15.86 4.89
C THR A 182 2.08 -14.65 4.25
N VAL A 183 2.70 -13.47 4.32
CA VAL A 183 2.27 -12.24 3.63
C VAL A 183 3.27 -11.88 2.56
N SER A 184 2.79 -11.59 1.36
CA SER A 184 3.61 -11.17 0.22
C SER A 184 3.01 -9.94 -0.45
N ALA A 185 3.85 -9.08 -1.00
CA ALA A 185 3.46 -7.94 -1.83
C ALA A 185 4.19 -8.02 -3.19
N ARG A 186 3.66 -7.35 -4.22
CA ARG A 186 4.02 -7.50 -5.65
C ARG A 186 5.50 -7.77 -5.98
N SER A 187 6.42 -7.11 -5.29
CA SER A 187 7.86 -7.14 -5.57
C SER A 187 8.74 -7.36 -4.33
N ASN A 188 8.14 -7.80 -3.22
CA ASN A 188 8.82 -7.93 -1.93
C ASN A 188 9.03 -9.39 -1.54
N GLU A 189 10.06 -9.63 -0.73
CA GLU A 189 10.20 -10.92 -0.04
C GLU A 189 8.98 -11.20 0.84
N ALA A 190 8.58 -12.46 0.87
CA ALA A 190 7.45 -12.89 1.68
C ALA A 190 7.80 -12.85 3.17
N LEU A 191 6.95 -12.20 3.95
CA LEU A 191 7.02 -12.17 5.41
C LEU A 191 6.31 -13.40 5.96
N VAL A 192 7.01 -14.20 6.75
CA VAL A 192 6.43 -15.35 7.46
C VAL A 192 6.21 -14.96 8.91
N LEU A 193 4.99 -15.18 9.41
CA LEU A 193 4.56 -14.83 10.76
C LEU A 193 4.07 -16.10 11.48
N HIS A 194 4.53 -16.31 12.70
CA HIS A 194 3.98 -17.30 13.61
C HIS A 194 2.68 -16.81 14.25
N ALA A 195 1.97 -17.70 14.93
CA ALA A 195 0.71 -17.38 15.60
C ALA A 195 0.88 -16.24 16.61
N GLY A 196 0.03 -15.21 16.52
CA GLY A 196 0.10 -14.03 17.39
C GLY A 196 1.31 -13.12 17.17
N GLU A 197 2.12 -13.35 16.12
CA GLU A 197 3.30 -12.54 15.85
C GLU A 197 2.92 -11.22 15.14
N CYS A 198 3.60 -10.14 15.50
CA CYS A 198 3.52 -8.84 14.83
C CYS A 198 4.90 -8.44 14.31
N GLN A 199 5.05 -8.28 12.99
CA GLN A 199 6.31 -7.86 12.37
C GLN A 199 6.10 -6.75 11.35
N ARG A 200 7.09 -5.86 11.25
CA ARG A 200 7.11 -4.77 10.28
C ARG A 200 7.52 -5.27 8.90
N MET A 201 6.64 -5.05 7.92
CA MET A 201 6.88 -5.21 6.49
C MET A 201 7.19 -3.84 5.86
N ALA A 202 8.24 -3.75 5.04
CA ALA A 202 8.62 -2.52 4.35
C ALA A 202 8.47 -2.70 2.83
N ILE A 203 7.49 -2.06 2.21
CA ILE A 203 7.19 -2.19 0.77
C ILE A 203 7.68 -0.94 0.05
N GLN A 204 8.60 -1.11 -0.91
CA GLN A 204 9.03 0.01 -1.75
C GLN A 204 7.93 0.35 -2.77
N VAL A 205 7.54 1.63 -2.82
CA VAL A 205 6.47 2.12 -3.68
C VAL A 205 6.90 3.39 -4.42
N ASP A 206 6.44 3.51 -5.66
CA ASP A 206 6.52 4.75 -6.41
C ASP A 206 5.53 5.77 -5.86
N LYS A 207 5.97 7.02 -5.72
CA LYS A 207 5.09 8.13 -5.34
C LYS A 207 4.15 8.48 -6.49
N PHE A 208 2.95 8.93 -6.14
CA PHE A 208 1.84 9.12 -7.07
C PHE A 208 1.73 10.57 -7.54
N SER A 209 1.45 10.81 -8.82
CA SER A 209 1.23 12.17 -9.33
C SER A 209 -0.12 12.72 -8.88
N VAL A 210 -0.23 14.04 -8.75
CA VAL A 210 -1.49 14.72 -8.40
C VAL A 210 -2.54 14.61 -9.51
N GLU A 211 -2.08 14.49 -10.76
CA GLU A 211 -2.90 14.48 -11.98
C GLU A 211 -3.52 13.11 -12.31
N SER A 212 -3.15 12.02 -11.62
CA SER A 212 -3.70 10.68 -11.93
C SER A 212 -5.14 10.48 -11.48
N PHE A 213 -5.72 11.45 -10.76
CA PHE A 213 -7.05 11.32 -10.20
C PHE A 213 -8.05 12.06 -11.08
N PRO A 214 -9.01 11.37 -11.73
CA PRO A 214 -10.05 12.05 -12.46
C PRO A 214 -10.78 12.98 -11.49
N GLU A 215 -10.86 14.27 -11.84
CA GLU A 215 -11.92 15.11 -11.31
C GLU A 215 -13.22 14.35 -11.59
N SER A 216 -13.93 13.99 -10.52
CA SER A 216 -15.23 13.31 -10.59
C SER A 216 -16.05 13.95 -11.71
N PRO A 217 -16.62 13.17 -12.65
CA PRO A 217 -17.36 13.73 -13.77
C PRO A 217 -18.40 14.69 -13.23
N GLY A 218 -18.27 15.97 -13.59
CA GLY A 218 -19.22 17.00 -13.20
C GLY A 218 -20.61 16.57 -13.66
N GLU A 219 -21.47 16.24 -12.71
CA GLU A 219 -22.93 16.43 -12.71
C GLU A 219 -23.55 15.65 -11.53
N LYS A 220 -23.59 16.29 -10.36
CA LYS A 220 -24.78 16.37 -9.48
C LYS A 220 -24.46 17.12 -8.19
N GLY A 221 -25.22 18.19 -7.95
CA GLY A 221 -25.43 18.74 -6.61
C GLY A 221 -24.54 19.90 -6.24
N GLN A 222 -25.02 21.12 -6.53
CA GLN A 222 -24.90 22.20 -5.56
C GLN A 222 -25.31 21.63 -4.19
N PHE A 223 -24.45 21.74 -3.17
CA PHE A 223 -24.56 21.17 -1.79
C PHE A 223 -23.86 19.83 -1.46
N ALA A 224 -22.83 19.39 -2.18
CA ALA A 224 -21.91 18.40 -1.60
C ALA A 224 -21.06 19.06 -0.48
N ASN A 225 -21.09 18.53 0.74
CA ASN A 225 -20.27 19.03 1.85
C ASN A 225 -18.78 18.83 1.47
N PRO A 226 -17.92 19.87 1.51
CA PRO A 226 -16.52 19.75 1.12
C PRO A 226 -15.75 18.65 1.89
N LYS A 227 -16.20 18.30 3.10
CA LYS A 227 -15.63 17.18 3.86
C LYS A 227 -15.90 15.82 3.22
N GLN A 228 -17.10 15.60 2.70
CA GLN A 228 -17.49 14.31 2.10
C GLN A 228 -16.77 14.07 0.77
N LEU A 229 -16.56 15.13 -0.01
CA LEU A 229 -15.83 15.04 -1.26
C LEU A 229 -14.34 14.71 -1.04
N GLU A 230 -13.74 15.22 0.04
CA GLU A 230 -12.35 14.89 0.37
C GLU A 230 -12.20 13.46 0.89
N GLU A 231 -13.19 12.97 1.66
CA GLU A 231 -13.26 11.58 2.11
C GLU A 231 -13.39 10.62 0.91
N GLU A 232 -14.26 10.90 -0.05
CA GLU A 232 -14.40 10.11 -1.30
C GLU A 232 -13.11 10.08 -2.12
N ARG A 233 -12.38 11.21 -2.20
CA ARG A 233 -11.05 11.26 -2.84
C ARG A 233 -10.03 10.44 -2.07
N GLN A 234 -10.07 10.47 -0.75
CA GLN A 234 -9.16 9.72 0.11
C GLN A 234 -9.38 8.21 -0.07
N GLU A 235 -10.64 7.76 -0.11
CA GLU A 235 -11.01 6.37 -0.38
C GLU A 235 -10.54 5.92 -1.77
N ALA A 236 -10.81 6.72 -2.81
CA ALA A 236 -10.36 6.43 -4.17
C ALA A 236 -8.84 6.31 -4.28
N ARG A 237 -8.09 7.18 -3.58
CA ARG A 237 -6.62 7.10 -3.47
C ARG A 237 -6.18 5.82 -2.76
N GLY A 238 -6.83 5.50 -1.64
CA GLY A 238 -6.52 4.30 -0.86
C GLY A 238 -6.73 3.02 -1.67
N LEU A 239 -7.78 2.97 -2.48
CA LEU A 239 -8.07 1.84 -3.36
C LEU A 239 -7.03 1.68 -4.48
N GLU A 240 -6.62 2.78 -5.13
CA GLU A 240 -5.56 2.73 -6.14
C GLU A 240 -4.23 2.25 -5.53
N ILE A 241 -3.84 2.81 -4.37
CA ILE A 241 -2.61 2.42 -3.67
C ILE A 241 -2.66 0.93 -3.31
N SER A 242 -3.78 0.47 -2.73
CA SER A 242 -3.97 -0.93 -2.38
C SER A 242 -3.82 -1.86 -3.58
N SER A 243 -4.39 -1.49 -4.73
CA SER A 243 -4.30 -2.29 -5.96
C SER A 243 -2.87 -2.39 -6.53
N LYS A 244 -2.02 -1.39 -6.27
CA LYS A 244 -0.61 -1.42 -6.68
C LYS A 244 0.27 -2.23 -5.73
N LEU A 245 -0.06 -2.23 -4.44
CA LEU A 245 0.67 -3.00 -3.43
C LEU A 245 0.49 -4.51 -3.61
N ASP A 246 -0.70 -4.95 -4.02
CA ASP A 246 -1.01 -6.35 -4.34
C ASP A 246 -0.65 -7.28 -3.16
N ILE A 247 -1.15 -6.94 -1.97
CA ILE A 247 -0.82 -7.66 -0.74
C ILE A 247 -1.69 -8.91 -0.65
N HIS A 248 -1.04 -10.06 -0.58
CA HIS A 248 -1.69 -11.34 -0.40
C HIS A 248 -1.21 -12.02 0.86
N TRP A 249 -2.11 -12.75 1.50
CA TRP A 249 -1.80 -13.62 2.62
C TRP A 249 -2.19 -15.05 2.31
N ARG A 250 -1.48 -16.00 2.91
CA ARG A 250 -1.73 -17.43 2.79
C ARG A 250 -1.45 -18.14 4.10
N ILE A 251 -2.32 -19.07 4.47
CA ILE A 251 -2.10 -20.05 5.52
C ILE A 251 -1.92 -21.42 4.84
N ILE A 252 -1.10 -22.30 5.42
CA ILE A 252 -0.91 -23.67 4.91
C ILE A 252 -2.30 -24.33 4.77
N SER A 253 -2.58 -25.00 3.64
CA SER A 253 -3.84 -25.71 3.33
C SER A 253 -4.96 -24.89 2.65
N PHE A 254 -4.64 -24.23 1.54
CA PHE A 254 -5.60 -23.64 0.56
C PHE A 254 -6.30 -22.33 0.95
N LEU A 255 -6.08 -21.79 2.15
CA LEU A 255 -6.61 -20.49 2.55
C LEU A 255 -5.67 -19.38 2.09
N CYS A 256 -6.18 -18.48 1.26
CA CYS A 256 -5.49 -17.28 0.84
C CYS A 256 -6.48 -16.12 0.68
N GLY A 257 -5.97 -14.91 0.80
CA GLY A 257 -6.76 -13.71 0.57
C GLY A 257 -5.91 -12.54 0.10
N GLU A 258 -6.60 -11.49 -0.35
CA GLU A 258 -6.03 -10.18 -0.63
C GLU A 258 -6.27 -9.29 0.59
N ALA A 259 -5.25 -8.57 1.02
CA ALA A 259 -5.32 -7.63 2.11
C ALA A 259 -5.30 -6.20 1.55
N SER A 260 -6.29 -5.39 1.94
CA SER A 260 -6.36 -3.99 1.56
C SER A 260 -5.85 -3.08 2.67
N VAL A 261 -5.18 -2.00 2.28
CA VAL A 261 -4.73 -0.94 3.20
C VAL A 261 -5.62 0.31 3.16
N GLU A 262 -6.71 0.29 2.39
CA GLU A 262 -7.63 1.42 2.17
C GLU A 262 -8.02 2.13 3.48
N GLY A 263 -8.43 1.36 4.50
CA GLY A 263 -8.87 1.89 5.80
C GLY A 263 -7.75 2.38 6.73
N LEU A 264 -6.48 2.19 6.37
CA LEU A 264 -5.32 2.56 7.20
C LEU A 264 -4.66 3.86 6.74
N LEU A 265 -4.83 4.21 5.46
CA LEU A 265 -4.12 5.31 4.84
C LEU A 265 -4.72 6.65 5.28
N ASN A 266 -4.15 7.18 6.37
CA ASN A 266 -4.47 8.53 6.83
C ASN A 266 -3.90 9.60 5.89
N GLN A 267 -4.37 10.84 6.06
CA GLN A 267 -3.96 11.99 5.25
C GLN A 267 -2.43 12.19 5.20
N LEU A 268 -1.73 12.02 6.33
CA LEU A 268 -0.28 12.21 6.41
C LEU A 268 0.48 11.16 5.56
N VAL A 269 0.05 9.90 5.63
CA VAL A 269 0.65 8.82 4.81
C VAL A 269 0.41 9.10 3.33
N LEU A 270 -0.78 9.55 2.95
CA LEU A 270 -1.10 9.91 1.57
C LEU A 270 -0.26 11.09 1.08
N GLU A 271 -0.03 12.11 1.93
CA GLU A 271 0.86 13.24 1.61
C GLU A 271 2.31 12.79 1.38
N HIS A 272 2.80 11.82 2.14
CA HIS A 272 4.14 11.26 1.92
C HIS A 272 4.24 10.36 0.68
N LEU A 273 3.15 9.69 0.30
CA LEU A 273 3.02 8.90 -0.93
C LEU A 273 2.83 9.78 -2.18
N GLN A 274 2.44 11.04 -2.00
CA GLN A 274 2.27 11.98 -3.10
C GLN A 274 3.62 12.46 -3.62
N LEU A 275 3.78 12.45 -4.94
CA LEU A 275 4.93 13.01 -5.61
C LEU A 275 4.88 14.53 -5.52
N ALA A 276 6.04 15.15 -5.27
CA ALA A 276 6.15 16.60 -5.24
C ALA A 276 5.62 17.22 -6.56
N PRO A 277 4.83 18.31 -6.50
CA PRO A 277 4.31 18.98 -7.71
C PRO A 277 5.41 19.50 -8.63
N LEU A 278 6.58 19.80 -8.09
CA LEU A 278 7.76 20.15 -8.87
C LEU A 278 8.68 18.93 -8.93
N GLN A 279 8.89 18.43 -10.14
CA GLN A 279 9.77 17.29 -10.37
C GLN A 279 11.12 17.80 -10.84
N TRP A 280 12.16 17.38 -10.14
CA TRP A 280 13.54 17.76 -10.41
C TRP A 280 14.31 16.55 -10.92
N ASP A 281 14.78 16.63 -12.16
CA ASP A 281 15.67 15.65 -12.75
C ASP A 281 17.07 16.25 -12.82
N VAL A 282 18.07 15.51 -12.36
CA VAL A 282 19.48 15.88 -12.55
C VAL A 282 20.13 14.84 -13.45
N LEU A 283 20.70 15.29 -14.55
CA LEU A 283 21.40 14.44 -15.49
C LEU A 283 22.89 14.79 -15.52
N VAL A 284 23.73 13.77 -15.45
CA VAL A 284 25.18 13.86 -15.60
C VAL A 284 25.54 13.12 -16.89
N ASP A 285 26.10 13.84 -17.88
CA ASP A 285 26.35 13.34 -19.24
C ASP A 285 25.14 12.64 -19.88
N GLY A 286 23.95 13.18 -19.62
CA GLY A 286 22.67 12.65 -20.12
C GLY A 286 22.13 11.45 -19.34
N GLN A 287 22.81 10.98 -18.29
CA GLN A 287 22.33 9.92 -17.40
C GLN A 287 21.62 10.49 -16.17
N LEU A 288 20.41 10.01 -15.88
CA LEU A 288 19.60 10.46 -14.75
C LEU A 288 20.18 9.97 -13.41
N CYS A 289 20.44 10.90 -12.49
CA CYS A 289 21.01 10.67 -11.16
C CYS A 289 19.94 10.39 -10.09
N ASP A 290 18.96 9.53 -10.40
CA ASP A 290 17.89 9.14 -9.47
C ASP A 290 18.16 7.78 -8.77
N ARG A 291 19.31 7.16 -9.03
CA ARG A 291 19.69 5.82 -8.54
C ARG A 291 20.90 5.88 -7.61
N GLU A 292 21.07 4.85 -6.79
CA GLU A 292 22.22 4.68 -5.87
C GLU A 292 23.58 4.57 -6.59
N GLU A 293 23.58 4.39 -7.91
CA GLU A 293 24.79 4.23 -8.70
C GLU A 293 25.44 5.58 -9.01
N ALA A 294 26.76 5.65 -8.82
CA ALA A 294 27.56 6.81 -9.16
C ALA A 294 27.61 7.01 -10.68
N ALA A 295 27.35 8.24 -11.15
CA ALA A 295 27.61 8.63 -12.52
C ALA A 295 29.13 8.62 -12.78
N ALA A 296 29.61 7.75 -13.65
CA ALA A 296 31.03 7.64 -13.94
C ALA A 296 31.45 8.72 -14.96
N CYS A 297 32.56 9.40 -14.69
CA CYS A 297 33.16 10.36 -15.62
C CYS A 297 34.69 10.20 -15.71
N GLN A 298 35.28 10.76 -16.75
CA GLN A 298 36.73 10.74 -16.96
C GLN A 298 37.38 12.00 -16.39
N VAL A 299 38.49 11.83 -15.68
CA VAL A 299 39.29 12.95 -15.18
C VAL A 299 39.85 13.74 -16.36
N GLY A 300 39.74 15.06 -16.30
CA GLY A 300 40.23 15.98 -17.33
C GLY A 300 39.24 16.28 -18.47
N ASP A 301 38.13 15.53 -18.57
CA ASP A 301 37.07 15.81 -19.53
C ASP A 301 35.93 16.63 -18.86
N PRO A 302 35.35 17.63 -19.56
CA PRO A 302 34.19 18.35 -19.06
C PRO A 302 32.96 17.44 -18.99
N VAL A 303 32.38 17.35 -17.81
CA VAL A 303 31.16 16.60 -17.50
C VAL A 303 29.95 17.53 -17.59
N CYS A 304 29.00 17.20 -18.45
CA CYS A 304 27.77 17.98 -18.62
C CYS A 304 26.82 17.71 -17.44
N LEU A 305 26.34 18.77 -16.79
CA LEU A 305 25.31 18.72 -15.77
C LEU A 305 24.06 19.43 -16.27
N GLU A 306 22.95 18.71 -16.37
CA GLU A 306 21.63 19.26 -16.67
C GLU A 306 20.75 19.16 -15.43
N VAL A 307 20.20 20.29 -14.99
CA VAL A 307 19.14 20.30 -13.96
C VAL A 307 17.85 20.72 -14.63
N ARG A 308 16.89 19.80 -14.67
CA ARG A 308 15.60 19.97 -15.32
C ARG A 308 14.48 20.03 -14.30
N LEU A 309 13.66 21.06 -14.42
CA LEU A 309 12.44 21.26 -13.65
C LEU A 309 11.23 20.98 -14.54
N THR A 310 10.36 20.06 -14.10
CA THR A 310 9.04 19.85 -14.67
C THR A 310 7.97 20.32 -13.67
N ASN A 311 7.14 21.28 -14.09
CA ASN A 311 6.07 21.83 -13.26
C ASN A 311 4.77 21.04 -13.47
N ARG A 312 4.34 20.29 -12.46
CA ARG A 312 3.03 19.60 -12.40
C ARG A 312 2.03 20.30 -11.50
N SER A 313 2.35 21.52 -11.04
CA SER A 313 1.45 22.32 -10.23
C SER A 313 0.48 23.13 -11.12
N PRO A 314 -0.67 23.56 -10.58
CA PRO A 314 -1.65 24.35 -11.34
C PRO A 314 -1.23 25.81 -11.55
N CYS A 315 -0.09 26.24 -11.01
CA CYS A 315 0.38 27.62 -11.07
C CYS A 315 1.75 27.70 -11.73
N SER A 316 2.07 28.86 -12.30
CA SER A 316 3.44 29.14 -12.74
C SER A 316 4.36 29.27 -11.52
N VAL A 317 5.56 28.69 -11.61
CA VAL A 317 6.55 28.70 -10.52
C VAL A 317 7.87 29.28 -10.99
N GLY A 318 8.62 29.90 -10.08
CA GLY A 318 9.89 30.58 -10.37
C GLY A 318 9.71 32.07 -10.71
N PRO A 319 10.76 32.73 -11.21
CA PRO A 319 12.07 32.18 -11.60
C PRO A 319 12.88 31.66 -10.40
N PHE A 320 13.83 30.75 -10.66
CA PHE A 320 14.70 30.17 -9.63
C PHE A 320 16.17 30.40 -9.96
N ALA A 321 16.99 30.61 -8.93
CA ALA A 321 18.44 30.53 -9.04
C ALA A 321 18.93 29.26 -8.33
N LEU A 322 19.71 28.44 -9.02
CA LEU A 322 20.27 27.19 -8.53
C LEU A 322 21.78 27.29 -8.44
N THR A 323 22.35 27.01 -7.27
CA THR A 323 23.79 26.96 -7.07
C THR A 323 24.24 25.54 -6.81
N VAL A 324 25.15 25.04 -7.63
CA VAL A 324 25.74 23.70 -7.47
C VAL A 324 26.98 23.82 -6.59
N VAL A 325 27.04 23.04 -5.52
CA VAL A 325 28.14 23.03 -4.55
C VAL A 325 28.70 21.62 -4.47
N PRO A 326 29.86 21.33 -5.08
CA PRO A 326 30.48 20.03 -4.97
C PRO A 326 31.11 19.83 -3.59
N PHE A 327 31.10 18.59 -3.12
CA PHE A 327 31.78 18.17 -1.90
C PHE A 327 32.26 16.73 -2.01
N GLN A 328 33.20 16.36 -1.14
CA GLN A 328 33.59 14.97 -0.93
C GLN A 328 33.14 14.52 0.45
N ASP A 329 32.59 13.31 0.53
CA ASP A 329 32.33 12.63 1.80
C ASP A 329 33.26 11.43 1.90
N HIS A 330 34.08 11.40 2.94
CA HIS A 330 35.00 10.29 3.22
C HIS A 330 34.35 9.22 4.11
N GLN A 331 33.01 9.18 4.17
CA GLN A 331 32.19 8.30 5.01
C GLN A 331 32.48 8.44 6.51
N ASN A 332 33.02 9.59 6.92
CA ASN A 332 33.27 9.95 8.31
C ASN A 332 32.26 10.97 8.84
N GLY A 333 31.22 11.28 8.05
CA GLY A 333 30.21 12.29 8.36
C GLY A 333 30.68 13.74 8.22
N VAL A 334 31.89 13.97 7.66
CA VAL A 334 32.45 15.31 7.43
C VAL A 334 32.51 15.57 5.93
N HIS A 335 31.69 16.50 5.46
CA HIS A 335 31.70 16.96 4.07
C HIS A 335 32.87 17.93 3.85
N ASN A 336 33.77 17.59 2.92
CA ASN A 336 34.83 18.47 2.47
C ASN A 336 34.34 19.31 1.27
N TYR A 337 34.17 20.61 1.49
CA TYR A 337 33.80 21.59 0.45
C TYR A 337 35.01 22.32 -0.15
N ASN A 338 36.21 22.15 0.42
CA ASN A 338 37.42 22.77 -0.11
C ASN A 338 37.98 21.93 -1.25
N LEU A 339 37.38 22.11 -2.43
CA LEU A 339 37.65 21.36 -3.65
C LEU A 339 38.22 22.24 -4.78
N HIS A 340 38.81 23.39 -4.43
CA HIS A 340 39.22 24.43 -5.38
C HIS A 340 40.23 23.92 -6.41
N ASP A 341 41.14 23.05 -5.95
CA ASP A 341 42.19 22.46 -6.78
C ASP A 341 41.77 21.13 -7.41
N THR A 342 40.59 20.60 -7.04
CA THR A 342 40.13 19.26 -7.47
C THR A 342 38.98 19.27 -8.45
N ILE A 343 38.10 20.27 -8.37
CA ILE A 343 36.97 20.46 -9.28
C ILE A 343 36.93 21.92 -9.73
N SER A 344 36.71 22.13 -11.01
CA SER A 344 36.47 23.45 -11.59
C SER A 344 35.15 23.50 -12.33
N PHE A 345 34.42 24.60 -12.20
CA PHE A 345 33.24 24.86 -13.02
C PHE A 345 33.66 25.42 -14.38
N VAL A 346 33.08 24.89 -15.45
CA VAL A 346 33.17 25.49 -16.77
C VAL A 346 32.07 26.56 -16.85
N GLY A 347 32.42 27.79 -16.48
CA GLY A 347 31.48 28.92 -16.40
C GLY A 347 31.04 29.23 -14.96
N SER A 348 29.75 29.52 -14.78
CA SER A 348 29.17 29.84 -13.48
C SER A 348 28.75 28.57 -12.73
N SER A 349 28.92 28.57 -11.40
CA SER A 349 28.34 27.54 -10.52
C SER A 349 26.87 27.81 -10.17
N THR A 350 26.36 28.98 -10.53
CA THR A 350 24.96 29.39 -10.34
C THR A 350 24.27 29.53 -11.69
N PHE A 351 23.13 28.87 -11.80
CA PHE A 351 22.28 28.80 -12.98
C PHE A 351 20.93 29.46 -12.70
N TYR A 352 20.32 30.04 -13.72
CA TYR A 352 19.00 30.66 -13.62
C TYR A 352 18.00 29.87 -14.45
N LEU A 353 16.87 29.53 -13.81
CA LEU A 353 15.71 28.94 -14.46
C LEU A 353 14.61 29.99 -14.53
N ASP A 354 14.10 30.21 -15.75
CA ASP A 354 12.94 31.06 -15.98
C ASP A 354 11.67 30.48 -15.33
N ALA A 355 10.66 31.33 -15.18
CA ALA A 355 9.36 30.91 -14.65
C ALA A 355 8.73 29.82 -15.55
N VAL A 356 8.36 28.69 -14.93
CA VAL A 356 7.84 27.50 -15.63
C VAL A 356 6.32 27.48 -15.52
N GLN A 357 5.63 27.51 -16.66
CA GLN A 357 4.18 27.42 -16.74
C GLN A 357 3.65 26.06 -16.26
N PRO A 358 2.36 25.96 -15.88
CA PRO A 358 1.74 24.67 -15.55
C PRO A 358 1.94 23.64 -16.66
N SER A 359 2.28 22.40 -16.27
CA SER A 359 2.65 21.29 -17.17
C SER A 359 3.87 21.57 -18.08
N GLY A 360 4.58 22.69 -17.84
CA GLY A 360 5.77 23.08 -18.57
C GLY A 360 7.05 22.48 -18.00
N GLN A 361 8.14 22.69 -18.74
CA GLN A 361 9.47 22.22 -18.37
C GLN A 361 10.51 23.32 -18.67
N SER A 362 11.52 23.42 -17.82
CA SER A 362 12.70 24.24 -18.05
C SER A 362 13.95 23.47 -17.62
N ALA A 363 15.08 23.74 -18.26
CA ALA A 363 16.34 23.08 -17.95
C ALA A 363 17.47 24.10 -17.96
N CYS A 364 18.41 23.93 -17.04
CA CYS A 364 19.65 24.69 -17.02
C CYS A 364 20.83 23.72 -17.20
N LEU A 365 21.83 24.19 -17.95
CA LEU A 365 23.00 23.42 -18.34
C LEU A 365 24.24 24.05 -17.73
N GLY A 366 25.08 23.20 -17.14
CA GLY A 366 26.39 23.52 -16.66
C GLY A 366 27.39 22.45 -17.06
N ALA A 367 28.67 22.71 -16.81
CA ALA A 367 29.69 21.70 -16.92
C ALA A 367 30.70 21.79 -15.77
N LEU A 368 31.12 20.62 -15.29
CA LEU A 368 32.10 20.44 -14.23
C LEU A 368 33.32 19.73 -14.80
N LEU A 369 34.50 20.15 -14.36
CA LEU A 369 35.76 19.53 -14.73
C LEU A 369 36.38 18.93 -13.47
N PHE A 370 36.53 17.61 -13.45
CA PHE A 370 37.18 16.89 -12.36
C PHE A 370 38.67 16.74 -12.69
N LEU A 371 39.53 17.22 -11.80
CA LEU A 371 40.99 17.25 -11.98
C LEU A 371 41.71 16.07 -11.32
N TYR A 372 41.02 15.36 -10.41
CA TYR A 372 41.52 14.19 -9.71
C TYR A 372 40.46 13.09 -9.67
N THR A 373 40.92 11.84 -9.56
CA THR A 373 40.07 10.68 -9.36
C THR A 373 39.45 10.68 -7.97
N GLY A 374 38.21 10.16 -7.87
CA GLY A 374 37.56 9.97 -6.58
C GLY A 374 36.04 9.97 -6.68
N ASP A 375 35.40 9.80 -5.53
CA ASP A 375 33.95 9.97 -5.36
C ASP A 375 33.64 11.41 -4.94
N PHE A 376 32.72 12.04 -5.67
CA PHE A 376 32.30 13.42 -5.47
C PHE A 376 30.77 13.49 -5.42
N PHE A 377 30.25 14.42 -4.63
CA PHE A 377 28.83 14.63 -4.47
C PHE A 377 28.47 16.07 -4.80
N LEU A 378 27.30 16.29 -5.42
CA LEU A 378 26.84 17.64 -5.75
C LEU A 378 25.62 17.99 -4.91
N HIS A 379 25.74 19.04 -4.11
CA HIS A 379 24.61 19.64 -3.42
C HIS A 379 24.06 20.79 -4.25
N ILE A 380 22.81 20.67 -4.70
CA ILE A 380 22.13 21.73 -5.45
C ILE A 380 21.33 22.56 -4.45
N ARG A 381 21.67 23.84 -4.32
CA ARG A 381 20.97 24.80 -3.45
C ARG A 381 20.07 25.68 -4.28
N PHE A 382 18.88 25.94 -3.76
CA PHE A 382 17.94 26.87 -4.37
C PHE A 382 17.98 28.22 -3.65
N HIS A 383 17.81 29.29 -4.43
CA HIS A 383 17.58 30.63 -3.94
C HIS A 383 16.25 31.11 -4.53
N GLU A 384 15.24 31.28 -3.68
CA GLU A 384 13.99 31.96 -4.05
C GLU A 384 14.22 33.47 -4.01
N ASP A 385 13.86 34.17 -5.08
CA ASP A 385 13.68 35.61 -4.97
C ASP A 385 12.40 35.85 -4.17
N SER A 386 12.48 36.69 -3.13
CA SER A 386 11.49 36.89 -2.06
C SER A 386 10.12 37.47 -2.50
N THR A 387 9.78 37.38 -3.78
CA THR A 387 8.56 37.93 -4.39
C THR A 387 7.54 36.87 -4.79
N SER A 388 7.92 35.59 -4.86
CA SER A 388 6.98 34.47 -5.02
C SER A 388 6.42 34.02 -3.67
N LYS A 389 5.15 33.56 -3.67
CA LYS A 389 4.54 32.93 -2.49
C LYS A 389 5.42 31.75 -2.08
N GLU A 390 5.92 31.75 -0.84
CA GLU A 390 6.80 30.70 -0.30
C GLU A 390 6.23 29.31 -0.61
N LEU A 391 6.89 28.61 -1.52
CA LEU A 391 6.52 27.24 -1.86
C LEU A 391 6.98 26.31 -0.73
N PRO A 392 6.24 25.21 -0.44
CA PRO A 392 6.66 24.28 0.59
C PRO A 392 8.06 23.71 0.30
N PRO A 393 8.96 23.60 1.29
CA PRO A 393 10.29 23.02 1.11
C PRO A 393 10.26 21.61 0.49
N SER A 394 9.20 20.84 0.77
CA SER A 394 8.97 19.50 0.19
C SER A 394 8.79 19.51 -1.32
N TRP A 395 8.57 20.66 -1.97
CA TRP A 395 8.51 20.77 -3.42
C TRP A 395 9.90 20.90 -4.05
N PHE A 396 10.94 21.11 -3.26
CA PHE A 396 12.33 21.25 -3.71
C PHE A 396 13.17 20.00 -3.41
N CYS A 397 12.56 18.81 -3.48
CA CYS A 397 13.26 17.54 -3.29
C CYS A 397 14.15 17.22 -4.50
N LEU A 398 15.37 17.73 -4.50
CA LEU A 398 16.39 17.41 -5.50
C LEU A 398 17.04 16.04 -5.21
N PRO A 399 17.35 15.23 -6.24
CA PRO A 399 18.03 13.97 -6.04
C PRO A 399 19.48 14.18 -5.57
N SER A 400 20.00 13.21 -4.83
CA SER A 400 21.41 13.20 -4.44
C SER A 400 22.26 12.82 -5.65
N VAL A 401 23.21 13.67 -6.02
CA VAL A 401 24.06 13.43 -7.19
C VAL A 401 25.40 12.91 -6.73
N HIS A 402 25.72 11.67 -7.10
CA HIS A 402 27.01 11.04 -6.86
C HIS A 402 27.73 10.87 -8.20
N VAL A 403 28.92 11.45 -8.31
CA VAL A 403 29.78 11.35 -9.49
C VAL A 403 31.08 10.67 -9.10
N ARG A 404 31.51 9.69 -9.87
CA ARG A 404 32.80 9.00 -9.71
C ARG A 404 33.72 9.35 -10.86
N ALA A 405 34.77 10.11 -10.57
CA ALA A 405 35.80 10.46 -11.53
C ALA A 405 36.87 9.36 -11.58
N LEU A 406 37.09 8.80 -12.76
CA LEU A 406 38.01 7.70 -13.02
C LEU A 406 39.22 8.18 -13.85
N GLU A 407 40.34 7.49 -13.69
CA GLU A 407 41.49 7.65 -14.57
C GLU A 407 41.15 7.06 -15.96
N ALA A 408 41.69 7.70 -16.99
CA ALA A 408 41.49 7.36 -18.41
C ALA A 408 42.10 6.02 -18.83
#